data_AF-A0A437JNJ8-F1
#
_entry.id   AF-A0A437JNJ8-F1
#
_cell.length_a   1.000
_cell.length_b   1.000
_cell.length_c   1.000
_cell.angle_alpha   90.00
_cell.angle_beta   90.00
_cell.angle_gamma   90.00
#
_symmetry.space_group_name_H-M   'P 1'
#
loop_
_entity.id
_entity.type
_entity.pdbx_description
1 polymer ?
#
loop_
_entity_poly.entity_id
_entity_poly.type
_entity_poly.pdbx_seq_one_letter_code
_entity_poly.pdbx_strand_id
1 'polypeptide(L)'
;MAATNKHSAATVQHLERQAKALELRRAGLGYREIGAHLGVSHTSAHKMVSQAVEATWARISDATDELKALELSRLDAMLGAVWPAAHRGNLGAVDRALKIAERRARLLGLDAPARRELTGKGGLPLVPAERPTIDASKLSDGALAEILAAQVVMYEPNRLNA
;
A
#
# COMPACT_ATOMS: atom_id res chain seq x y z
N MET A 1 -9.95 26.65 29.72
CA MET A 1 -8.88 25.90 29.03
C MET A 1 -8.77 26.45 27.62
N ALA A 2 -7.65 27.09 27.26
CA ALA A 2 -7.49 27.77 25.97
C ALA A 2 -7.40 26.76 24.82
N ALA A 3 -8.16 27.00 23.75
CA ALA A 3 -8.14 26.16 22.55
C ALA A 3 -6.78 26.29 21.84
N THR A 4 -6.02 25.20 21.80
CA THR A 4 -4.74 25.14 21.09
C THR A 4 -4.97 25.36 19.59
N ASN A 5 -4.44 26.44 19.03
CA ASN A 5 -4.58 26.76 17.62
C ASN A 5 -3.86 25.72 16.75
N LYS A 6 -4.65 24.94 15.99
CA LYS A 6 -4.22 23.82 15.14
C LYS A 6 -3.26 24.23 14.02
N HIS A 7 -3.17 25.52 13.72
CA HIS A 7 -2.33 26.11 12.67
C HIS A 7 -1.27 27.07 13.22
N SER A 8 -0.88 26.92 14.49
CA SER A 8 0.21 27.74 15.04
C SER A 8 1.50 27.54 14.23
N ALA A 9 2.33 28.59 14.13
CA ALA A 9 3.61 28.51 13.45
C ALA A 9 4.50 27.37 13.99
N ALA A 10 4.43 27.12 15.30
CA ALA A 10 5.13 26.01 15.94
C ALA A 10 4.61 24.63 15.46
N THR A 11 3.29 24.49 15.28
CA THR A 11 2.68 23.26 14.74
C THR A 11 3.11 23.03 13.29
N VAL A 12 3.08 24.06 12.45
CA VAL A 12 3.52 23.97 11.05
C VAL A 12 5.00 23.57 10.97
N GLN A 13 5.86 24.24 11.73
CA GLN A 13 7.29 23.91 11.77
C GLN A 13 7.55 22.48 12.27
N HIS A 14 6.76 21.99 13.22
CA HIS A 14 6.86 20.61 13.68
C HIS A 14 6.51 19.60 12.57
N LEU A 15 5.42 19.85 11.82
CA LEU A 15 5.00 19.02 10.69
C LEU A 15 6.03 19.03 9.56
N GLU A 16 6.60 20.18 9.23
CA GLU A 16 7.66 20.32 8.22
C GLU A 16 8.90 19.49 8.60
N ARG A 17 9.29 19.51 9.88
CA ARG A 17 10.42 18.72 10.38
C ARG A 17 10.13 17.21 10.31
N GLN A 18 8.91 16.78 10.63
CA GLN A 18 8.49 15.38 10.46
C GLN A 18 8.53 14.96 8.99
N ALA A 19 8.01 15.80 8.08
CA ALA A 19 8.07 15.54 6.64
C ALA A 19 9.52 15.43 6.15
N LYS A 20 10.40 16.34 6.58
CA LYS A 20 11.82 16.29 6.22
C LYS A 20 12.52 15.04 6.76
N ALA A 21 12.22 14.63 8.00
CA ALA A 21 12.75 13.39 8.57
C ALA A 21 12.33 12.15 7.77
N LEU A 22 11.06 12.10 7.34
CA LEU A 22 10.55 11.03 6.49
C LEU A 22 11.23 11.01 5.12
N GLU A 23 11.42 12.16 4.48
CA GLU A 23 12.13 12.25 3.19
C GLU A 23 13.58 11.76 3.29
N LEU A 24 14.31 12.17 4.34
CA LEU A 24 15.68 11.68 4.57
C LEU A 24 15.70 10.17 4.83
N ARG A 25 14.69 9.62 5.52
CA ARG A 25 14.56 8.17 5.69
C ARG A 25 14.29 7.46 4.38
N ARG A 26 13.44 8.02 3.50
CA ARG A 26 13.17 7.49 2.15
C ARG A 26 14.43 7.51 1.27
N ALA A 27 15.30 8.50 1.46
CA ALA A 27 16.60 8.60 0.80
C ALA A 27 17.66 7.61 1.34
N GLY A 28 17.32 6.78 2.33
CA GLY A 28 18.17 5.69 2.82
C GLY A 28 18.94 5.99 4.10
N LEU A 29 18.92 7.23 4.61
CA LEU A 29 19.69 7.61 5.80
C LEU A 29 19.18 6.89 7.06
N GLY A 30 20.10 6.53 7.95
CA GLY A 30 19.81 5.99 9.27
C GLY A 30 19.39 7.08 10.28
N TYR A 31 18.71 6.70 11.37
CA TYR A 31 18.15 7.67 12.33
C TYR A 31 19.19 8.58 13.00
N ARG A 32 20.44 8.11 13.16
CA ARG A 32 21.54 8.94 13.69
C ARG A 32 21.92 10.04 12.73
N GLU A 33 22.04 9.73 11.44
CA GLU A 33 22.35 10.68 10.37
C GLU A 33 21.21 11.68 10.19
N ILE A 34 19.96 11.20 10.22
CA ILE A 34 18.77 12.07 10.19
C ILE A 34 18.78 13.03 11.39
N GLY A 35 19.11 12.53 12.59
CA GLY A 35 19.25 13.36 13.79
C GLY A 35 20.30 14.45 13.62
N ALA A 36 21.48 14.10 13.10
CA ALA A 36 22.53 15.07 12.78
C ALA A 36 22.06 16.12 11.75
N HIS A 37 21.41 15.70 10.67
CA HIS A 37 20.88 16.60 9.64
C HIS A 37 19.82 17.57 10.17
N LEU A 38 19.03 17.16 11.16
CA LEU A 38 17.95 17.97 11.73
C LEU A 38 18.33 18.66 13.04
N GLY A 39 19.55 18.46 13.55
CA GLY A 39 19.99 19.00 14.85
C GLY A 39 19.21 18.42 16.04
N VAL A 40 18.85 17.14 16.02
CA VAL A 40 18.12 16.44 17.09
C VAL A 40 18.74 15.10 17.43
N SER A 41 18.34 14.52 18.56
CA SER A 41 18.77 13.17 18.93
C SER A 41 18.27 12.12 17.93
N HIS A 42 18.98 11.01 17.79
CA HIS A 42 18.54 9.88 16.96
C HIS A 42 17.17 9.33 17.42
N THR A 43 16.87 9.39 18.72
CA THR A 43 15.57 9.00 19.28
C THR A 43 14.45 9.94 18.83
N SER A 44 14.71 11.25 18.78
CA SER A 44 13.76 12.23 18.26
C SER A 44 13.56 12.09 16.75
N ALA A 45 14.64 11.82 16.00
CA ALA A 45 14.56 11.52 14.57
C ALA A 45 13.70 10.27 14.30
N HIS A 46 13.92 9.18 15.05
CA HIS A 46 13.07 7.99 14.98
C HIS A 46 11.60 8.33 15.24
N LYS A 47 11.32 9.03 16.34
CA LYS A 47 9.95 9.45 16.70
C LYS A 47 9.29 10.27 15.58
N MET A 48 10.00 11.24 15.00
CA MET A 48 9.49 12.07 13.91
C MET A 48 9.14 11.22 12.66
N VAL A 49 10.00 10.27 12.30
CA VAL A 49 9.74 9.36 11.18
C VAL A 49 8.52 8.47 11.48
N SER A 50 8.46 7.84 12.66
CA SER A 50 7.32 6.99 13.04
C SER A 50 6.00 7.75 12.99
N GLN A 51 5.96 8.95 13.56
CA GLN A 51 4.77 9.80 13.55
C GLN A 51 4.37 10.23 12.14
N ALA A 52 5.34 10.55 11.27
CA ALA A 52 5.06 10.91 9.88
C ALA A 52 4.49 9.73 9.08
N VAL A 53 5.02 8.52 9.33
CA VAL A 53 4.53 7.27 8.73
C VAL A 53 3.11 6.97 9.20
N GLU A 54 2.88 6.97 10.52
CA GLU A 54 1.54 6.77 11.11
C GLU A 54 0.52 7.77 10.59
N ALA A 55 0.86 9.07 10.54
CA ALA A 55 -0.02 10.10 10.01
C ALA A 55 -0.31 9.92 8.51
N THR A 56 0.61 9.32 7.76
CA THR A 56 0.41 8.98 6.35
C THR A 56 -0.52 7.79 6.20
N TRP A 57 -0.33 6.74 7.00
CA TRP A 57 -1.24 5.58 7.05
C TRP A 57 -2.66 5.99 7.46
N ALA A 58 -2.80 6.85 8.47
CA ALA A 58 -4.09 7.38 8.90
C ALA A 58 -4.80 8.10 7.75
N ARG A 59 -4.10 9.01 7.05
CA ARG A 59 -4.65 9.69 5.86
C ARG A 59 -5.09 8.73 4.76
N ILE A 60 -4.31 7.68 4.50
CA ILE A 60 -4.66 6.65 3.51
C ILE A 60 -5.91 5.87 3.96
N SER A 61 -5.99 5.51 5.23
CA SER A 61 -7.15 4.83 5.82
C SER A 61 -8.40 5.69 5.72
N ASP A 62 -8.33 6.96 6.16
CA ASP A 62 -9.44 7.90 6.12
C ASP A 62 -9.96 8.08 4.68
N ALA A 63 -9.06 8.32 3.71
CA ALA A 63 -9.43 8.44 2.30
C ALA A 63 -10.07 7.14 1.75
N THR A 64 -9.58 5.98 2.21
CA THR A 64 -10.17 4.68 1.85
C THR A 64 -11.57 4.53 2.44
N ASP A 65 -11.78 4.95 3.68
CA ASP A 65 -13.05 4.85 4.37
C ASP A 65 -14.10 5.85 3.85
N GLU A 66 -13.68 7.07 3.47
CA GLU A 66 -14.53 8.02 2.74
C GLU A 66 -15.01 7.45 1.41
N LEU A 67 -14.11 6.81 0.65
CA LEU A 67 -14.46 6.16 -0.60
C LEU A 67 -15.43 4.99 -0.39
N LYS A 68 -15.20 4.15 0.63
CA LYS A 68 -16.14 3.08 1.00
C LYS A 68 -17.51 3.65 1.38
N ALA A 69 -17.55 4.73 2.17
CA ALA A 69 -18.79 5.36 2.60
C ALA A 69 -19.59 5.91 1.41
N LEU A 70 -18.93 6.60 0.48
CA LEU A 70 -19.56 7.08 -0.75
C LEU A 70 -20.12 5.92 -1.59
N GLU A 71 -19.36 4.84 -1.73
CA GLU A 71 -19.80 3.68 -2.50
C GLU A 71 -20.96 2.93 -1.82
N LEU A 72 -20.93 2.78 -0.50
CA LEU A 72 -22.05 2.23 0.27
C LEU A 72 -23.31 3.08 0.10
N SER A 73 -23.20 4.41 0.13
CA SER A 73 -24.34 5.31 -0.11
C SER A 73 -24.96 5.10 -1.51
N ARG A 74 -24.13 4.95 -2.55
CA ARG A 74 -24.60 4.63 -3.91
C ARG A 74 -25.30 3.28 -3.97
N LEU A 75 -24.74 2.26 -3.31
CA LEU A 75 -25.33 0.92 -3.24
C LEU A 75 -26.66 0.91 -2.48
N ASP A 76 -26.78 1.67 -1.41
CA ASP A 76 -28.02 1.82 -0.65
C ASP A 76 -29.12 2.51 -1.49
N ALA A 77 -28.76 3.54 -2.25
CA ALA A 77 -29.68 4.19 -3.19
C ALA A 77 -30.16 3.23 -4.29
N MET A 78 -29.24 2.45 -4.88
CA MET A 78 -29.58 1.43 -5.88
C MET A 78 -30.47 0.34 -5.28
N LEU A 79 -30.18 -0.12 -4.07
CA LEU A 79 -30.98 -1.12 -3.36
C LEU A 79 -32.40 -0.59 -3.13
N GLY A 80 -32.53 0.64 -2.63
CA GLY A 80 -33.82 1.30 -2.41
C GLY A 80 -34.66 1.41 -3.69
N ALA A 81 -34.02 1.66 -4.84
CA ALA A 81 -34.71 1.72 -6.13
C ALA A 81 -35.26 0.36 -6.60
N VAL A 82 -34.53 -0.74 -6.39
CA VAL A 82 -34.95 -2.08 -6.84
C VAL A 82 -35.83 -2.82 -5.82
N TRP A 83 -35.72 -2.45 -4.55
CA TRP A 83 -36.38 -3.13 -3.43
C TRP A 83 -37.89 -3.30 -3.59
N PRO A 84 -38.68 -2.28 -4.01
CA PRO A 84 -40.12 -2.45 -4.15
C PRO A 84 -40.50 -3.53 -5.16
N ALA A 85 -39.77 -3.65 -6.27
CA ALA A 85 -40.02 -4.68 -7.28
C ALA A 85 -39.59 -6.07 -6.80
N ALA A 86 -38.43 -6.16 -6.15
CA ALA A 86 -37.93 -7.41 -5.56
C ALA A 86 -38.90 -7.94 -4.49
N HIS A 87 -39.38 -7.06 -3.61
CA HIS A 87 -40.33 -7.39 -2.54
C HIS A 87 -41.68 -7.88 -3.06
N ARG A 88 -42.10 -7.42 -4.26
CA ARG A 88 -43.31 -7.90 -4.94
C ARG A 88 -43.10 -9.19 -5.74
N GLY A 89 -41.94 -9.84 -5.62
CA GLY A 89 -41.67 -11.14 -6.25
C GLY A 89 -41.15 -11.06 -7.69
N ASN A 90 -40.72 -9.89 -8.17
CA ASN A 90 -40.01 -9.83 -9.46
C ASN A 90 -38.63 -10.48 -9.30
N LEU A 91 -38.46 -11.68 -9.85
CA LEU A 91 -37.24 -12.48 -9.70
C LEU A 91 -35.99 -11.75 -10.23
N GLY A 92 -36.11 -11.03 -11.34
CA GLY A 92 -35.00 -10.23 -11.87
C GLY A 92 -34.57 -9.12 -10.91
N ALA A 93 -35.52 -8.47 -10.23
CA ALA A 93 -35.21 -7.47 -9.20
C ALA A 93 -34.63 -8.09 -7.93
N VAL A 94 -35.07 -9.31 -7.55
CA VAL A 94 -34.46 -10.08 -6.46
C VAL A 94 -32.99 -10.36 -6.75
N ASP A 95 -32.66 -10.81 -7.97
CA ASP A 95 -31.27 -11.06 -8.38
C ASP A 95 -30.42 -9.79 -8.30
N ARG A 96 -30.95 -8.64 -8.73
CA ARG A 96 -30.24 -7.35 -8.62
C ARG A 96 -30.05 -6.93 -7.16
N ALA A 97 -31.07 -7.07 -6.32
CA ALA A 97 -30.97 -6.77 -4.89
C ALA A 97 -29.91 -7.63 -4.19
N LEU A 98 -29.87 -8.94 -4.49
CA LEU A 98 -28.85 -9.86 -3.98
C LEU A 98 -27.44 -9.46 -4.44
N LYS A 99 -27.26 -9.07 -5.70
CA LYS A 99 -25.95 -8.61 -6.21
C LYS A 99 -25.47 -7.32 -5.55
N ILE A 100 -26.38 -6.39 -5.26
CA ILE A 100 -26.06 -5.18 -4.50
C ILE A 100 -25.66 -5.53 -3.06
N ALA A 101 -26.42 -6.41 -2.40
CA ALA A 101 -26.10 -6.88 -1.05
C ALA A 101 -24.73 -7.59 -0.97
N GLU A 102 -24.41 -8.42 -1.96
CA GLU A 102 -23.11 -9.10 -2.08
C GLU A 102 -21.96 -8.07 -2.20
N ARG A 103 -22.13 -7.00 -2.98
CA ARG A 103 -21.12 -5.95 -3.08
C ARG A 103 -20.94 -5.18 -1.77
N ARG A 104 -22.03 -4.92 -1.04
CA ARG A 104 -22.00 -4.27 0.29
C ARG A 104 -21.26 -5.15 1.31
N ALA A 105 -21.55 -6.45 1.34
CA ALA A 105 -20.88 -7.41 2.22
C ALA A 105 -19.37 -7.44 1.98
N ARG A 106 -18.94 -7.43 0.70
CA ARG A 106 -17.52 -7.35 0.34
C ARG A 106 -16.83 -6.05 0.77
N LEU A 107 -17.50 -4.90 0.67
CA LEU A 107 -16.94 -3.61 1.12
C LEU A 107 -16.82 -3.52 2.64
N LEU A 108 -17.75 -4.16 3.36
CA LEU A 108 -17.80 -4.17 4.82
C LEU A 108 -16.99 -5.33 5.44
N GLY A 109 -16.49 -6.28 4.64
CA GLY A 109 -15.79 -7.46 5.13
C GLY A 109 -16.68 -8.44 5.90
N LEU A 110 -17.98 -8.49 5.58
CA LEU A 110 -18.95 -9.38 6.24
C LEU A 110 -18.91 -10.82 5.68
N ASP A 111 -18.28 -11.01 4.52
CA ASP A 111 -18.09 -12.33 3.93
C ASP A 111 -16.99 -13.09 4.67
N ALA A 112 -17.28 -14.35 5.03
CA ALA A 112 -16.27 -15.22 5.58
C ALA A 112 -15.10 -15.39 4.57
N PRO A 113 -13.83 -15.37 5.03
CA PRO A 113 -12.70 -15.57 4.14
C PRO A 113 -12.82 -16.95 3.49
N ALA A 114 -12.89 -16.97 2.16
CA ALA A 114 -12.84 -18.23 1.42
C ALA A 114 -11.45 -18.85 1.62
N ARG A 115 -11.37 -19.98 2.36
CA ARG A 115 -10.15 -20.79 2.41
C ARG A 115 -9.81 -21.21 0.99
N ARG A 116 -8.64 -20.78 0.50
CA ARG A 116 -8.09 -21.21 -0.79
C ARG A 116 -6.91 -22.13 -0.54
N GLU A 117 -7.02 -23.37 -0.99
CA GLU A 117 -5.89 -24.29 -1.05
C GLU A 117 -5.27 -24.18 -2.44
N LEU A 118 -4.02 -23.71 -2.51
CA LEU A 118 -3.27 -23.62 -3.75
C LEU A 118 -2.63 -24.99 -4.01
N THR A 119 -3.02 -25.65 -5.09
CA THR A 119 -2.43 -26.90 -5.55
C THR A 119 -1.70 -26.70 -6.87
N GLY A 120 -0.68 -27.53 -7.11
CA GLY A 120 0.03 -27.60 -8.38
C GLY A 120 -0.83 -28.25 -9.47
N LYS A 121 -0.29 -28.27 -10.70
CA LYS A 121 -0.96 -28.87 -11.86
C LYS A 121 -1.40 -30.32 -11.54
N GLY A 122 -2.68 -30.60 -11.74
CA GLY A 122 -3.25 -31.93 -11.48
C GLY A 122 -3.51 -32.25 -10.00
N GLY A 123 -3.54 -31.24 -9.12
CA GLY A 123 -3.76 -31.43 -7.68
C GLY A 123 -2.51 -31.89 -6.91
N LEU A 124 -1.35 -31.89 -7.56
CA LEU A 124 -0.09 -32.21 -6.93
C LEU A 124 0.34 -31.13 -5.94
N PRO A 125 1.22 -31.43 -4.97
CA PRO A 125 1.82 -30.41 -4.12
C PRO A 125 2.45 -29.29 -4.95
N LEU A 126 2.37 -28.06 -4.45
CA LEU A 126 3.15 -26.96 -5.01
C LEU A 126 4.63 -27.31 -4.88
N VAL A 127 5.26 -27.56 -6.02
CA VAL A 127 6.72 -27.67 -6.09
C VAL A 127 7.25 -26.24 -6.16
N PRO A 128 8.11 -25.79 -5.22
CA PRO A 128 8.80 -24.51 -5.36
C PRO A 128 9.46 -24.49 -6.73
N ALA A 129 9.28 -23.42 -7.50
CA ALA A 129 9.99 -23.28 -8.77
C ALA A 129 11.47 -23.54 -8.51
N GLU A 130 12.02 -24.58 -9.15
CA GLU A 130 13.46 -24.84 -9.08
C GLU A 130 14.14 -23.52 -9.46
N ARG A 131 14.99 -23.01 -8.57
CA ARG A 131 15.88 -21.92 -8.96
C ARG A 131 16.63 -22.45 -10.17
N PRO A 132 16.55 -21.82 -11.36
CA PRO A 132 17.31 -22.29 -12.50
C PRO A 132 18.76 -22.34 -12.06
N THR A 133 19.30 -23.55 -11.95
CA THR A 133 20.71 -23.76 -11.68
C THR A 133 21.40 -23.34 -12.96
N ILE A 134 21.97 -22.13 -12.95
CA ILE A 134 22.84 -21.68 -14.02
C ILE A 134 24.05 -22.60 -13.98
N ASP A 135 24.14 -23.51 -14.95
CA ASP A 135 25.31 -24.33 -15.16
C ASP A 135 26.44 -23.43 -15.66
N ALA A 136 27.31 -23.00 -14.74
CA ALA A 136 28.41 -22.09 -15.04
C ALA A 136 29.36 -22.66 -16.10
N SER A 137 29.39 -23.98 -16.30
CA SER A 137 30.22 -24.61 -17.34
C SER A 137 29.67 -24.44 -18.75
N LYS A 138 28.39 -24.04 -18.90
CA LYS A 138 27.74 -23.76 -20.19
C LYS A 138 27.72 -22.28 -20.56
N LEU A 139 28.18 -21.42 -19.65
CA LEU A 139 28.40 -20.02 -19.95
C LEU A 139 29.74 -19.91 -20.70
N SER A 140 29.67 -19.61 -22.01
CA SER A 140 30.87 -19.18 -22.73
C SER A 140 31.36 -17.85 -22.17
N ASP A 141 32.65 -17.56 -22.30
CA ASP A 141 33.23 -16.27 -21.89
C ASP A 141 32.51 -15.07 -22.56
N GLY A 142 31.96 -15.27 -23.77
CA GLY A 142 31.13 -14.28 -24.46
C GLY A 142 29.76 -14.06 -23.80
N ALA A 143 29.11 -15.11 -23.30
CA ALA A 143 27.83 -15.00 -22.58
C ALA A 143 28.01 -14.34 -21.20
N LEU A 144 29.15 -14.58 -20.54
CA LEU A 144 29.53 -13.87 -19.31
C LEU A 144 29.72 -12.37 -19.55
N ALA A 145 30.36 -12.00 -20.67
CA ALA A 145 30.54 -10.59 -21.03
C ALA A 145 29.21 -9.88 -21.32
N GLU A 146 28.25 -10.54 -21.97
CA GLU A 146 26.91 -9.99 -22.21
C GLU A 146 26.11 -9.80 -20.91
N ILE A 147 26.17 -10.76 -19.99
CA ILE A 147 25.50 -10.67 -18.69
C ILE A 147 26.12 -9.57 -17.83
N LEU A 148 27.45 -9.46 -17.79
CA LEU A 148 28.16 -8.39 -17.09
C LEU A 148 27.84 -7.01 -17.70
N ALA A 149 27.78 -6.90 -19.03
CA ALA A 149 27.40 -5.66 -19.70
C ALA A 149 25.96 -5.24 -19.38
N ALA A 150 25.01 -6.18 -19.31
CA ALA A 150 23.63 -5.89 -18.92
C ALA A 150 23.51 -5.47 -17.44
N GLN A 151 24.40 -5.95 -16.57
CA GLN A 151 24.42 -5.62 -15.14
C GLN A 151 25.05 -4.25 -14.86
N VAL A 152 25.99 -3.79 -15.71
CA VAL A 152 26.55 -2.43 -15.66
C VAL A 152 25.52 -1.37 -16.07
N VAL A 153 24.64 -1.66 -17.03
CA VAL A 153 23.55 -0.73 -17.43
C VAL A 153 22.52 -0.52 -16.31
N MET A 154 22.36 -1.48 -15.40
CA MET A 154 21.47 -1.38 -14.24
C MET A 154 22.10 -0.71 -13.01
N TYR A 155 23.41 -0.41 -13.05
CA TYR A 155 24.16 0.21 -11.96
C TYR A 155 25.05 1.36 -12.48
N GLU A 156 24.45 2.34 -13.16
CA GLU A 156 25.07 3.67 -13.20
C GLU A 156 24.66 4.45 -11.94
N PRO A 157 25.57 4.68 -10.97
CA PRO A 157 25.32 5.63 -9.91
C PRO A 157 25.30 7.02 -10.54
N ASN A 158 24.09 7.58 -10.63
CA ASN A 158 23.73 8.97 -10.84
C ASN A 158 24.93 9.94 -10.68
N ARG A 159 25.71 10.15 -11.75
CA ARG A 159 26.69 11.25 -11.82
C ARG A 159 25.91 12.51 -12.14
N LEU A 160 25.25 13.07 -11.12
CA LEU A 160 24.81 14.46 -11.17
C LEU A 160 25.89 15.33 -10.54
N ASN A 161 26.66 15.93 -11.45
CA ASN A 161 27.08 17.33 -11.54
C ASN A 161 27.84 17.97 -10.36
N ALA A 162 29.05 18.41 -10.73
CA ALA A 162 29.83 19.49 -10.15
C ALA A 162 29.05 20.82 -10.08
#